data_AF-A0A7C4U9M9-F1
#
_entry.id   AF-A0A7C4U9M9-F1
#
_cell.length_a   1.000
_cell.length_b   1.000
_cell.length_c   1.000
_cell.angle_alpha   90.00
_cell.angle_beta   90.00
_cell.angle_gamma   90.00
#
_symmetry.space_group_name_H-M   'P 1'
#
loop_
_entity.id
_entity.type
_entity.pdbx_description
1 polymer ?
#
loop_
_entity_poly.entity_id
_entity_poly.type
_entity_poly.pdbx_seq_one_letter_code
_entity_poly.pdbx_strand_id
1 'polypeptide(L)'
;MLNHSPEHIEAMKSEWTDQYVQVNADRPELKRFAGRVGRVVTVNHNGKALIDFADGAWYDITASTQFLTKLDPNSDDVKKFDRTANSAQPVPGRGG
;
A
#
# COMPACT_ATOMS: atom_id res chain seq x y z
N MET A 1 20.50 -11.95 5.79
CA MET A 1 19.62 -10.93 6.39
C MET A 1 19.85 -9.64 5.60
N LEU A 2 18.84 -9.07 4.95
CA LEU A 2 19.00 -7.78 4.28
C LEU A 2 19.05 -6.69 5.36
N ASN A 3 20.28 -6.33 5.78
CA ASN A 3 20.51 -5.17 6.63
C ASN A 3 20.21 -3.92 5.80
N HIS A 4 18.96 -3.48 5.79
CA HIS A 4 18.63 -2.16 5.28
C HIS A 4 19.21 -1.13 6.26
N SER A 5 20.15 -0.31 5.80
CA SER A 5 20.61 0.86 6.55
C SER A 5 19.41 1.75 6.87
N PRO A 6 19.40 2.43 8.03
CA PRO A 6 18.28 3.29 8.44
C PRO A 6 17.94 4.35 7.38
N GLU A 7 18.95 4.95 6.75
CA GLU A 7 18.82 5.89 5.63
C GLU A 7 18.02 5.31 4.45
N HIS A 8 18.17 4.02 4.19
CA HIS A 8 17.52 3.32 3.08
C HIS A 8 16.05 3.06 3.40
N ILE A 9 15.74 2.72 4.66
CA ILE A 9 14.36 2.58 5.13
C ILE A 9 13.64 3.93 5.06
N GLU A 10 14.29 5.01 5.47
CA GLU A 10 13.71 6.36 5.44
C GLU A 10 13.46 6.84 4.00
N ALA A 11 14.42 6.61 3.10
CA ALA A 11 14.25 6.90 1.68
C ALA A 11 13.08 6.10 1.08
N MET A 12 13.00 4.79 1.36
CA MET A 12 11.87 3.96 0.93
C MET A 12 10.56 4.45 1.52
N LYS A 13 10.52 4.78 2.82
CA LYS A 13 9.32 5.29 3.45
C LYS A 13 8.86 6.57 2.77
N SER A 14 9.76 7.51 2.51
CA SER A 14 9.43 8.76 1.83
C SER A 14 8.98 8.53 0.38
N GLU A 15 9.67 7.64 -0.35
CA GLU A 15 9.39 7.36 -1.76
C GLU A 15 8.09 6.60 -1.97
N TRP A 16 7.74 5.69 -1.06
CA TRP A 16 6.56 4.82 -1.21
C TRP A 16 5.34 5.34 -0.46
N THR A 17 5.50 6.10 0.63
CA THR A 17 4.34 6.65 1.37
C THR A 17 3.50 7.53 0.45
N ASP A 18 2.18 7.44 0.60
CA ASP A 18 1.20 8.17 -0.21
C ASP A 18 1.15 7.77 -1.69
N GLN A 19 1.99 6.82 -2.14
CA GLN A 19 1.95 6.35 -3.52
C GLN A 19 0.79 5.39 -3.73
N TYR A 20 0.19 5.47 -4.92
CA TYR A 20 -0.74 4.46 -5.40
C TYR A 20 0.05 3.35 -6.06
N VAL A 21 -0.32 2.12 -5.73
CA VAL A 21 0.36 0.93 -6.22
C VAL A 21 -0.65 -0.12 -6.62
N GLN A 22 -0.28 -0.92 -7.61
CA GLN A 22 -0.98 -2.14 -7.97
C GLN A 22 -0.10 -3.33 -7.61
N VAL A 23 -0.72 -4.43 -7.19
CA VAL A 23 0.03 -5.67 -6.96
C VAL A 23 0.43 -6.33 -8.27
N ASN A 24 1.55 -7.03 -8.23
CA ASN A 24 1.96 -7.86 -9.35
C ASN A 24 1.19 -9.20 -9.38
N ALA A 25 0.35 -9.38 -10.40
CA ALA A 25 -0.47 -10.58 -10.60
C ALA A 25 0.33 -11.83 -11.01
N ASP A 26 1.59 -11.67 -11.44
CA ASP A 26 2.50 -12.79 -11.74
C ASP A 26 2.80 -13.64 -10.49
N ARG A 27 2.61 -13.08 -9.29
CA ARG A 27 2.78 -13.80 -8.03
C ARG A 27 1.46 -14.47 -7.61
N PRO A 28 1.42 -15.80 -7.44
CA PRO A 28 0.19 -16.49 -7.04
C PRO A 28 -0.38 -15.99 -5.70
N GLU A 29 0.49 -15.56 -4.79
CA GLU A 29 0.17 -14.99 -3.47
C GLU A 29 -0.56 -13.64 -3.57
N LEU A 30 -0.24 -12.86 -4.60
CA LEU A 30 -0.79 -11.53 -4.86
C LEU A 30 -1.93 -11.53 -5.87
N LYS A 31 -2.14 -12.65 -6.56
CA LYS A 31 -3.18 -12.80 -7.59
C LYS A 31 -4.59 -12.48 -7.06
N ARG A 32 -4.85 -12.67 -5.76
CA ARG A 32 -6.13 -12.26 -5.11
C ARG A 32 -6.37 -10.75 -5.14
N PHE A 33 -5.30 -9.97 -5.22
CA PHE A 33 -5.35 -8.51 -5.32
C PHE A 33 -5.14 -8.03 -6.76
N ALA A 34 -4.92 -8.93 -7.73
CA ALA A 34 -4.71 -8.56 -9.13
C ALA A 34 -5.85 -7.66 -9.63
N GLY A 35 -5.50 -6.53 -10.25
CA GLY A 35 -6.49 -5.55 -10.70
C GLY A 35 -6.97 -4.57 -9.62
N ARG A 36 -6.62 -4.77 -8.34
CA ARG A 36 -6.92 -3.81 -7.26
C ARG A 36 -5.81 -2.77 -7.15
N VAL A 37 -6.22 -1.51 -7.09
CA VAL A 37 -5.34 -0.40 -6.71
C VAL A 37 -5.35 -0.28 -5.19
N GLY A 38 -4.18 -0.13 -4.60
CA GLY A 38 -4.02 0.18 -3.19
C GLY A 38 -3.19 1.43 -2.99
N ARG A 39 -3.32 2.06 -1.83
CA ARG A 39 -2.49 3.18 -1.41
C ARG A 39 -1.51 2.72 -0.33
N VAL A 40 -0.24 3.08 -0.50
CA VAL A 40 0.76 2.85 0.54
C VAL A 40 0.53 3.82 1.68
N VAL A 41 0.19 3.28 2.84
CA VAL A 41 0.01 4.04 4.09
C VAL A 41 1.37 4.39 4.68
N THR A 42 2.28 3.41 4.74
CA THR A 42 3.64 3.61 5.27
C THR A 42 4.55 2.44 4.90
N VAL A 43 5.86 2.57 5.14
CA VAL A 43 6.83 1.47 5.03
C VAL A 43 7.40 1.19 6.42
N ASN A 44 7.40 -0.08 6.83
CA ASN A 44 7.95 -0.49 8.12
C ASN A 44 9.49 -0.64 8.06
N HIS A 45 10.12 -0.79 9.23
CA HIS A 45 11.57 -0.97 9.34
C HIS A 45 12.10 -2.28 8.74
N ASN A 46 11.23 -3.20 8.35
CA ASN A 46 11.58 -4.43 7.63
C ASN A 46 11.53 -4.24 6.10
N GLY A 47 11.28 -3.03 5.59
CA GLY A 47 11.16 -2.77 4.15
C GLY A 47 9.84 -3.25 3.54
N LYS A 48 8.80 -3.45 4.34
CA LYS A 48 7.45 -3.82 3.87
C LYS A 48 6.55 -2.58 3.85
N ALA A 49 5.93 -2.32 2.70
CA ALA A 49 4.90 -1.32 2.52
C ALA A 49 3.57 -1.84 3.09
N LEU A 50 2.96 -1.07 3.97
CA LEU A 50 1.57 -1.23 4.38
C LEU A 50 0.68 -0.64 3.29
N ILE A 51 -0.16 -1.47 2.69
CA ILE A 51 -1.06 -1.08 1.61
C ILE A 51 -2.49 -1.23 2.05
N ASP A 52 -3.27 -0.18 1.81
CA ASP A 52 -4.71 -0.15 1.98
C ASP A 52 -5.39 -0.27 0.61
N PHE A 53 -6.19 -1.32 0.44
CA PHE A 53 -7.00 -1.54 -0.76
C PHE A 53 -8.45 -1.04 -0.61
N ALA A 54 -8.73 -0.22 0.41
CA ALA A 54 -10.06 0.27 0.75
C ALA A 54 -11.07 -0.86 1.05
N ASP A 55 -10.55 -1.97 1.58
CA ASP A 55 -11.29 -3.23 1.85
C ASP A 55 -11.58 -3.43 3.35
N GLY A 56 -11.14 -2.51 4.22
CA GLY A 56 -11.25 -2.64 5.68
C GLY A 56 -9.99 -3.18 6.37
N ALA A 57 -8.92 -3.49 5.62
CA ALA A 57 -7.72 -4.12 6.13
C ALA A 57 -6.44 -3.55 5.50
N TRP A 58 -5.33 -3.61 6.25
CA TRP A 58 -4.00 -3.27 5.77
C TRP A 58 -3.17 -4.52 5.55
N TYR A 59 -2.40 -4.53 4.46
CA TYR A 59 -1.58 -5.67 4.06
C TYR A 59 -0.11 -5.26 3.98
N ASP A 60 0.79 -6.03 4.58
CA ASP A 60 2.22 -5.82 4.44
C ASP A 60 2.73 -6.52 3.16
N ILE A 61 3.22 -5.75 2.21
CA ILE A 61 3.80 -6.25 0.97
C ILE A 61 5.23 -5.70 0.86
N THR A 62 6.16 -6.50 0.34
CA THR A 62 7.55 -6.06 0.12
C THR A 62 7.56 -4.79 -0.73
N ALA A 63 8.15 -3.69 -0.22
CA ALA A 63 8.25 -2.42 -0.91
C ALA A 63 9.28 -2.53 -2.05
N SER A 64 8.87 -3.11 -3.16
CA SER A 64 9.76 -3.41 -4.28
C SER A 64 8.97 -3.43 -5.58
N THR A 65 9.59 -2.93 -6.63
CA THR A 65 9.04 -2.89 -8.00
C THR A 65 8.71 -4.27 -8.57
N GLN A 66 9.25 -5.34 -7.97
CA GLN A 66 8.93 -6.73 -8.32
C GLN A 66 7.56 -7.17 -7.81
N PHE A 67 7.10 -6.61 -6.69
CA PHE A 67 5.82 -6.97 -6.05
C PHE A 67 4.75 -5.91 -6.28
N LEU A 68 5.16 -4.66 -6.43
CA LEU A 68 4.31 -3.48 -6.51
C LEU A 68 4.67 -2.65 -7.73
N THR A 69 3.66 -2.28 -8.49
CA THR A 69 3.77 -1.34 -9.61
C THR A 69 3.26 0.00 -9.15
N LYS A 70 4.11 1.03 -9.12
CA LYS A 70 3.69 2.41 -8.82
C LYS A 70 2.78 2.89 -9.94
N LEU A 71 1.63 3.43 -9.57
CA LEU A 71 0.67 4.04 -10.49
C LEU A 71 0.75 5.55 -10.36
N ASP A 72 0.53 6.23 -11.48
CA ASP A 72 0.39 7.69 -11.46
C ASP A 72 -0.92 8.07 -10.75
N PRO A 73 -0.92 9.04 -9.83
CA PRO A 73 -2.14 9.49 -9.16
C PRO A 73 -3.22 10.02 -10.11
N ASN A 74 -2.88 10.38 -11.35
CA ASN A 74 -3.84 10.81 -12.37
C ASN A 74 -4.32 9.69 -13.29
N SER A 75 -3.83 8.46 -13.11
CA SER A 75 -4.25 7.30 -13.91
C SER A 75 -5.72 6.94 -13.65
N ASP A 76 -6.38 6.41 -14.68
CA ASP A 76 -7.79 6.01 -14.60
C ASP A 76 -8.02 4.86 -13.61
N ASP A 77 -7.00 4.06 -13.33
CA ASP A 77 -7.04 3.00 -12.32
C ASP A 77 -7.10 3.57 -10.90
N VAL A 78 -6.36 4.64 -10.62
CA VAL A 78 -6.40 5.33 -9.32
C VAL A 78 -7.73 6.08 -9.13
N LYS A 79 -8.34 6.59 -10.20
CA LYS A 79 -9.67 7.23 -10.11
C LYS A 79 -10.76 6.25 -9.66
N LYS A 80 -10.56 4.94 -9.87
CA LYS A 80 -11.47 3.89 -9.37
C LYS A 80 -11.21 3.55 -7.90
N PHE A 81 -10.07 3.96 -7.34
CA PHE A 81 -9.76 3.77 -5.94
C PHE A 81 -10.57 4.76 -5.09
N ASP A 82 -11.56 4.24 -4.38
CA ASP A 82 -12.37 5.04 -3.47
C ASP A 82 -11.62 5.25 -2.15
N ARG A 83 -10.96 6.40 -2.02
CA ARG A 83 -10.23 6.77 -0.79
C ARG A 83 -11.17 7.01 0.41
N THR A 84 -12.47 7.13 0.16
CA THR A 84 -13.49 7.33 1.20
C THR A 84 -14.04 6.03 1.77
N ALA A 85 -13.82 4.89 1.11
CA ALA A 85 -13.93 3.55 1.67
C ALA A 85 -12.75 3.31 2.64
N ASN A 86 -12.79 4.03 3.77
CA ASN A 86 -11.72 4.06 4.72
C ASN A 86 -11.66 2.75 5.52
N SER A 87 -10.53 2.05 5.46
CA SER A 87 -10.23 0.90 6.31
C SER A 87 -10.04 1.28 7.78
N ALA A 88 -9.76 2.56 8.08
CA ALA A 88 -9.94 3.11 9.41
C ALA A 88 -11.40 3.51 9.56
N GLN A 89 -12.22 2.62 10.12
CA GLN A 89 -13.52 3.02 10.65
C GLN A 89 -13.33 4.34 11.44
N PRO A 90 -14.15 5.38 11.22
CA PRO A 90 -14.24 6.43 12.22
C PRO A 90 -14.58 5.70 13.52
N VAL A 91 -13.69 5.83 14.52
CA VAL A 91 -13.93 5.41 15.90
C VAL A 91 -15.43 5.59 16.17
N PRO A 92 -16.20 4.52 16.47
CA PRO A 92 -17.62 4.70 16.72
C PRO A 92 -17.73 5.77 17.80
N GLY A 93 -18.38 6.89 17.44
CA GLY A 93 -18.53 8.02 18.33
C GLY A 93 -18.98 7.48 19.67
N ARG A 94 -18.17 7.72 20.71
CA ARG A 94 -18.49 7.35 22.08
C ARG A 94 -19.79 8.08 22.42
N GLY A 95 -20.91 7.40 22.23
CA GLY A 95 -22.24 7.96 22.42
C GLY A 95 -22.51 8.16 23.90
N GLY A 96 -23.01 9.35 24.23
CA GLY A 96 -23.92 9.69 25.33
C GLY A 96 -23.56 9.22 26.73
#